data_AF-A0A659UII6-F1
#
_entry.id   AF-A0A659UII6-F1
#
_cell.length_a   1.000
_cell.length_b   1.000
_cell.length_c   1.000
_cell.angle_alpha   90.00
_cell.angle_beta   90.00
_cell.angle_gamma   90.00
#
_symmetry.space_group_name_H-M   'P 1'
#
loop_
_entity.id
_entity.type
_entity.pdbx_description
1 polymer ?
#
loop_
_entity_poly.entity_id
_entity_poly.type
_entity_poly.pdbx_seq_one_letter_code
_entity_poly.pdbx_strand_id
1 'polypeptide(L)'
;MTRNAMIDEWYPVGLASQLDAHGRGTALMGEPIEVRRGEDGTAKVTGGNGRVLPTCIRYGHVWSSLGDPKKPLFAIPEADQPGRRLVDVGVVRVRC
;
A
#
# COMPACT_ATOMS: atom_id res chain seq x y z
N MET A 1 -8.47 3.91 21.04
CA MET A 1 -8.32 4.39 19.65
C MET A 1 -9.66 4.20 18.96
N THR A 2 -10.28 5.26 18.47
CA THR A 2 -11.51 5.15 17.66
C THR A 2 -11.17 4.56 16.29
N ARG A 3 -12.08 3.75 15.73
CA ARG A 3 -11.94 3.15 14.39
C ARG A 3 -11.50 4.16 13.32
N ASN A 4 -11.96 5.40 13.42
CA ASN A 4 -11.57 6.51 12.55
C ASN A 4 -10.04 6.76 12.54
N ALA A 5 -9.38 6.73 13.69
CA ALA A 5 -7.94 6.97 13.75
C ALA A 5 -7.12 5.87 13.05
N MET A 6 -7.62 4.64 12.97
CA MET A 6 -6.92 3.54 12.31
C MET A 6 -7.11 3.55 10.79
N ILE A 7 -8.33 3.86 10.32
CA ILE A 7 -8.63 3.85 8.88
C ILE A 7 -7.92 4.98 8.13
N ASP A 8 -7.56 6.08 8.82
CA ASP A 8 -6.85 7.24 8.29
C ASP A 8 -5.32 7.07 8.29
N GLU A 9 -4.78 5.89 8.61
CA GLU A 9 -3.32 5.64 8.57
C GLU A 9 -2.90 4.91 7.30
N TRP A 10 -1.58 4.88 7.04
CA TRP A 10 -0.99 4.22 5.88
C TRP A 10 -0.61 2.77 6.16
N TYR A 11 -1.02 1.86 5.28
CA TYR A 11 -0.71 0.43 5.38
C TYR A 11 -0.12 -0.11 4.08
N PRO A 12 0.90 -0.99 4.15
CA PRO A 12 1.41 -1.66 2.97
C PRO A 12 0.38 -2.69 2.50
N VAL A 13 -0.03 -2.62 1.24
CA VAL A 13 -1.05 -3.49 0.63
C VAL A 13 -0.50 -4.38 -0.48
N GLY A 14 0.76 -4.19 -0.86
CA GLY A 14 1.44 -5.00 -1.86
C GLY A 14 2.89 -4.57 -2.07
N LEU A 15 3.63 -5.37 -2.83
CA LEU A 15 4.98 -5.05 -3.27
C LEU A 15 4.91 -4.28 -4.59
N ALA A 16 5.70 -3.21 -4.71
CA ALA A 16 5.79 -2.44 -5.94
C ALA A 16 6.37 -3.28 -7.10
N SER A 17 7.30 -4.19 -6.78
CA SER A 17 7.90 -5.13 -7.75
C SER A 17 6.92 -6.17 -8.30
N GLN A 18 5.75 -6.36 -7.67
CA GLN A 18 4.70 -7.28 -8.09
C GLN A 18 3.49 -6.55 -8.71
N LEU A 19 3.60 -5.24 -8.95
CA LEU A 19 2.50 -4.42 -9.44
C LEU A 19 2.35 -4.54 -10.96
N ASP A 20 1.20 -5.05 -11.40
CA ASP A 20 0.89 -5.20 -12.82
C ASP A 20 -0.51 -4.69 -13.17
N ALA A 21 -0.84 -4.69 -14.47
CA ALA A 21 -2.12 -4.20 -14.97
C ALA A 21 -3.30 -5.16 -14.74
N HIS A 22 -3.03 -6.45 -14.48
CA HIS A 22 -4.06 -7.46 -14.18
C HIS A 22 -4.63 -7.25 -12.77
N GLY A 23 -3.82 -6.73 -11.87
CA GLY A 23 -4.22 -6.41 -10.51
C GLY A 23 -4.30 -7.64 -9.62
N ARG A 24 -4.33 -7.38 -8.31
CA ARG A 24 -4.38 -8.41 -7.28
C ARG A 24 -5.40 -8.04 -6.20
N GLY A 25 -6.28 -8.98 -5.91
CA GLY A 25 -7.19 -8.90 -4.76
C GLY A 25 -6.44 -9.18 -3.45
N THR A 26 -6.69 -8.34 -2.44
CA THR A 26 -6.27 -8.56 -1.06
C THR A 26 -7.28 -7.92 -0.10
N ALA A 27 -7.02 -7.92 1.19
CA ALA A 27 -7.86 -7.26 2.18
C ALA A 27 -7.03 -6.30 3.05
N LEU A 28 -7.61 -5.16 3.39
CA LEU A 28 -7.07 -4.20 4.36
C LEU A 28 -8.09 -4.05 5.49
N MET A 29 -7.72 -4.43 6.72
CA MET A 29 -8.64 -4.44 7.87
C MET A 29 -9.94 -5.22 7.63
N GLY A 30 -9.90 -6.28 6.82
CA GLY A 30 -11.07 -7.06 6.45
C GLY A 30 -11.87 -6.51 5.27
N GLU A 31 -11.60 -5.29 4.82
CA GLU A 31 -12.22 -4.72 3.63
C GLU A 31 -11.51 -5.23 2.36
N PRO A 32 -12.23 -5.82 1.40
CA PRO A 32 -11.64 -6.26 0.13
C PRO A 32 -11.15 -5.05 -0.68
N ILE A 33 -9.95 -5.15 -1.22
CA ILE A 33 -9.34 -4.15 -2.09
C ILE A 33 -8.68 -4.80 -3.31
N GLU A 34 -8.62 -4.08 -4.41
CA GLU A 34 -7.86 -4.42 -5.61
C GLU A 34 -6.67 -3.47 -5.74
N VAL A 35 -5.47 -4.02 -5.90
CA VAL A 35 -4.22 -3.28 -6.13
C VAL A 35 -3.74 -3.56 -7.54
N ARG A 36 -3.55 -2.51 -8.36
CA ARG A 36 -3.10 -2.65 -9.75
C ARG A 36 -2.21 -1.50 -10.20
N ARG A 37 -1.46 -1.71 -11.28
CA ARG A 37 -0.78 -0.65 -12.00
C ARG A 37 -1.80 0.17 -12.79
N GLY A 38 -1.78 1.48 -12.58
CA GLY A 38 -2.53 2.46 -13.36
C GLY A 38 -1.94 2.66 -14.75
N GLU A 39 -2.71 3.29 -15.64
CA GLU A 39 -2.29 3.57 -17.02
C GLU A 39 -1.11 4.57 -17.08
N ASP A 40 -1.03 5.45 -16.08
CA ASP A 40 0.08 6.39 -15.84
C ASP A 40 1.33 5.73 -15.26
N GLY A 41 1.30 4.41 -15.01
CA GLY A 41 2.39 3.65 -14.42
C GLY A 41 2.46 3.73 -12.89
N THR A 42 1.54 4.43 -12.22
CA THR A 42 1.48 4.50 -10.76
C THR A 42 0.68 3.34 -10.17
N ALA A 43 0.61 3.24 -8.83
CA ALA A 43 -0.28 2.29 -8.19
C ALA A 43 -1.68 2.88 -8.05
N LYS A 44 -2.69 2.08 -8.39
CA LYS A 44 -4.10 2.35 -8.15
C LYS A 44 -4.66 1.30 -7.20
N VAL A 45 -5.25 1.74 -6.10
CA VAL A 45 -5.96 0.87 -5.16
C VAL A 45 -7.44 1.23 -5.15
N THR A 46 -8.30 0.22 -5.25
CA THR A 46 -9.75 0.38 -5.28
C THR A 46 -10.38 -0.47 -4.19
N GLY A 47 -11.28 0.10 -3.39
CA GLY A 47 -12.05 -0.64 -2.39
C GLY A 47 -13.17 -1.47 -3.01
N GLY A 48 -13.72 -2.42 -2.26
CA GLY A 48 -14.78 -3.33 -2.73
C GLY A 48 -16.07 -2.64 -3.21
N ASN A 49 -16.28 -1.38 -2.85
CA ASN A 49 -17.38 -0.55 -3.34
C ASN A 49 -17.04 0.28 -4.61
N GLY A 50 -15.87 0.04 -5.23
CA GLY A 50 -15.40 0.77 -6.40
C GLY A 50 -14.74 2.12 -6.11
N ARG A 51 -14.65 2.54 -4.82
CA ARG A 51 -13.97 3.78 -4.43
C ARG A 51 -12.47 3.67 -4.66
N VAL A 52 -11.87 4.66 -5.33
CA VAL A 52 -10.40 4.79 -5.38
C VAL A 52 -9.88 5.26 -4.03
N LEU A 53 -8.91 4.53 -3.50
CA LEU A 53 -8.30 4.80 -2.19
C LEU A 53 -7.03 5.65 -2.33
N PRO A 54 -6.69 6.48 -1.32
CA PRO A 54 -5.38 7.11 -1.22
C PRO A 54 -4.27 6.08 -1.43
N THR A 55 -3.33 6.37 -2.32
CA THR A 55 -2.29 5.42 -2.73
C THR A 55 -0.96 6.13 -2.96
N CYS A 56 0.14 5.51 -2.55
CA CYS A 56 1.48 5.91 -2.98
C CYS A 56 2.42 4.69 -3.06
N ILE A 57 3.54 4.84 -3.78
CA ILE A 57 4.62 3.86 -3.83
C ILE A 57 5.82 4.43 -3.09
N ARG A 58 6.30 3.74 -2.05
CA ARG A 58 7.51 4.13 -1.31
C ARG A 58 8.12 2.90 -0.63
N TYR A 59 9.44 2.89 -0.51
CA TYR A 59 10.19 1.84 0.19
C TYR A 59 9.90 0.42 -0.34
N GLY A 60 9.74 0.26 -1.66
CA GLY A 60 9.46 -1.03 -2.31
C GLY A 60 8.01 -1.52 -2.21
N HIS A 61 7.12 -0.75 -1.57
CA HIS A 61 5.75 -1.15 -1.28
C HIS A 61 4.73 -0.19 -1.90
N VAL A 62 3.56 -0.74 -2.19
CA VAL A 62 2.33 0.02 -2.42
C VAL A 62 1.67 0.26 -1.08
N TRP A 63 1.41 1.52 -0.75
CA TRP A 63 0.76 1.94 0.48
C TRP A 63 -0.64 2.45 0.17
N SER A 64 -1.60 2.17 1.05
CA SER A 64 -2.95 2.68 0.95
C SER A 64 -3.60 2.93 2.31
N SER A 65 -4.72 3.63 2.30
CA SER A 65 -5.52 4.00 3.47
C SER A 65 -7.01 3.85 3.14
N LEU A 66 -7.83 3.41 4.10
CA LEU A 66 -9.28 3.27 3.88
C LEU A 66 -10.02 4.62 4.06
N GLY A 67 -9.43 5.53 4.83
CA GLY A 67 -9.98 6.83 5.18
C GLY A 67 -9.34 7.97 4.39
N ASP A 68 -8.89 8.99 5.12
CA ASP A 68 -8.24 10.20 4.60
C ASP A 68 -6.97 10.53 5.40
N PRO A 69 -5.80 10.02 4.97
CA PRO A 69 -4.57 10.14 5.74
C PRO A 69 -4.06 11.58 5.78
N LYS A 70 -4.10 12.18 6.97
CA LYS A 70 -3.69 13.58 7.20
C LYS A 70 -2.18 13.78 7.29
N LYS A 71 -1.45 12.70 7.57
CA LYS A 71 0.01 12.72 7.69
C LYS A 71 0.63 12.09 6.44
N PRO A 72 1.81 12.57 6.01
CA PRO A 72 2.58 11.84 5.01
C PRO A 72 2.96 10.46 5.54
N LEU A 73 3.32 9.56 4.62
CA LEU A 73 3.96 8.31 4.99
C LEU A 73 5.25 8.62 5.79
N PHE A 74 5.50 7.85 6.85
CA PHE A 74 6.67 8.05 7.70
C PHE A 74 7.99 7.91 6.93
N ALA A 75 9.03 8.56 7.44
CA ALA A 75 10.36 8.52 6.85
C ALA A 75 11.11 7.24 7.26
N ILE A 76 11.79 6.59 6.32
CA ILE A 76 12.82 5.59 6.58
C ILE A 76 14.11 6.11 5.95
N PRO A 77 14.94 6.88 6.69
CA PRO A 77 16.13 7.54 6.13
C PRO A 77 17.11 6.58 5.44
N GLU A 78 17.23 5.35 5.95
CA GLU A 78 18.08 4.30 5.39
C GLU A 78 17.67 3.91 3.97
N ALA A 79 16.40 4.09 3.59
CA ALA A 79 15.95 3.77 2.24
C ALA A 79 16.45 4.77 1.19
N ASP A 80 16.77 5.99 1.61
CA ASP A 80 17.31 7.06 0.76
C ASP A 80 18.86 7.17 0.88
N GLN A 81 19.48 6.32 1.72
CA GLN A 81 20.93 6.34 1.95
C GLN A 81 21.71 5.80 0.72
N PRO A 82 22.65 6.57 0.15
CA PRO A 82 23.48 6.09 -0.95
C PRO A 82 24.27 4.82 -0.57
N GLY A 83 24.40 3.90 -1.53
CA GLY A 83 25.13 2.64 -1.33
C GLY A 83 24.32 1.54 -0.63
N ARG A 84 23.12 1.83 -0.12
CA ARG A 84 22.18 0.78 0.30
C ARG A 84 21.37 0.28 -0.87
N ARG A 85 21.04 -1.01 -0.82
CA ARG A 85 20.20 -1.68 -1.82
C ARG A 85 18.91 -2.14 -1.16
N LEU A 86 17.78 -1.80 -1.78
CA LEU A 86 16.49 -2.38 -1.44
C LEU A 86 16.43 -3.83 -1.93
N VAL A 87 16.06 -4.74 -1.03
CA VAL A 87 15.85 -6.16 -1.32
C VAL A 87 14.46 -6.54 -0.83
N ASP A 88 13.56 -6.83 -1.76
CA ASP A 88 12.22 -7.32 -1.43
C ASP A 88 12.29 -8.79 -1.01
N VAL A 89 11.70 -9.14 0.14
CA VAL A 89 11.74 -10.50 0.71
C VAL A 89 10.40 -11.23 0.54
N GLY A 90 9.53 -10.73 -0.35
CA GLY A 90 8.22 -11.32 -0.59
C GLY A 90 7.20 -11.02 0.51
N VAL A 91 6.13 -11.83 0.55
CA VAL A 91 5.00 -11.65 1.47
C VAL A 91 4.86 -12.88 2.35
N VAL A 92 4.83 -12.69 3.67
CA VAL A 92 4.58 -13.75 4.65
C VAL A 92 3.18 -13.59 5.23
N ARG A 93 2.31 -14.59 5.00
CA ARG A 93 0.96 -14.63 5.58
C ARG A 93 1.01 -15.35 6.93
N VAL A 94 0.54 -14.69 7.97
CA VAL A 94 0.42 -15.26 9.33
C VAL A 94 -1.04 -15.57 9.61
N ARG A 95 -1.30 -16.68 10.30
CA ARG A 95 -2.61 -17.02 10.85
C ARG A 95 -2.59 -16.68 12.33
N CYS A 96 -3.23 -15.58 12.70
CA CYS A 96 -3.43 -15.14 14.09
C CYS A 96 -4.81 -15.52 14.61
#